data_AF-A0AAX0WZG1-F1
#
_entry.id   AF-A0AAX0WZG1-F1
#
_cell.length_a   1.000
_cell.length_b   1.000
_cell.length_c   1.000
_cell.angle_alpha   90.00
_cell.angle_beta   90.00
_cell.angle_gamma   90.00
#
_symmetry.space_group_name_H-M   'P 1'
#
loop_
_entity.id
_entity.type
_entity.pdbx_description
1 polymer ?
#
loop_
_entity_poly.entity_id
_entity_poly.type
_entity_poly.pdbx_seq_one_letter_code
_entity_poly.pdbx_strand_id
1 'polypeptide(L)' 'MIQRGNNRQAIFRSQNDYEYYLEKLLIAPKEYGCQIHAYVLMKNHVHLFLTQGPKIVSVK' A
#
# COMPACT_ATOMS: atom_id res chain seq x y z
N MET A 1 7.70 1.68 4.55
CA MET A 1 6.73 1.06 5.47
C MET A 1 6.70 -0.44 5.24
N ILE A 2 6.56 -1.24 6.30
CA ILE A 2 6.29 -2.68 6.22
C ILE A 2 4.95 -2.95 6.92
N GLN A 3 4.05 -3.66 6.26
CA GLN A 3 2.78 -4.13 6.82
C GLN A 3 2.80 -5.66 6.85
N ARG A 4 2.30 -6.26 7.93
CA ARG A 4 2.31 -7.71 8.12
C ARG A 4 0.96 -8.20 8.60
N GLY A 5 0.56 -9.38 8.15
CA GLY A 5 -0.72 -9.98 8.50
C GLY A 5 -0.81 -10.20 10.00
N ASN A 6 -2.01 -10.05 10.55
CA ASN A 6 -2.26 -10.32 11.96
C ASN A 6 -1.82 -11.76 12.30
N ASN A 7 -1.11 -11.94 13.41
CA ASN A 7 -0.50 -13.22 13.79
C ASN A 7 0.35 -13.86 12.69
N ARG A 8 0.96 -13.04 11.80
CA ARG A 8 1.76 -13.47 10.64
C ARG A 8 0.99 -14.34 9.63
N GLN A 9 -0.33 -14.34 9.71
CA GLN A 9 -1.19 -15.09 8.80
C GLN A 9 -1.12 -14.53 7.38
N ALA A 10 -1.52 -15.37 6.42
CA ALA A 10 -1.58 -14.98 5.02
C ALA A 10 -2.59 -13.84 4.83
N ILE A 11 -2.12 -12.75 4.23
CA ILE A 11 -2.93 -11.64 3.72
C ILE A 11 -3.48 -12.04 2.35
N PHE A 12 -2.60 -12.54 1.46
CA PHE A 12 -2.94 -13.00 0.13
C PHE A 12 -3.09 -14.52 0.13
N ARG A 13 -4.29 -15.02 -0.17
CA ARG A 13 -4.63 -16.46 -0.18
C ARG A 13 -4.72 -17.01 -1.60
N SER A 14 -4.95 -16.15 -2.58
CA SER A 14 -5.07 -16.45 -4.00
C SER A 14 -4.40 -15.38 -4.86
N GLN A 15 -4.23 -15.66 -6.15
CA GLN A 15 -3.69 -14.70 -7.12
C GLN A 15 -4.53 -13.42 -7.20
N ASN A 16 -5.87 -13.56 -7.15
CA ASN A 16 -6.80 -12.43 -7.21
C ASN A 16 -6.60 -11.45 -6.06
N ASP A 17 -6.14 -11.90 -4.89
CA ASP A 17 -5.88 -11.01 -3.75
C ASP A 17 -4.70 -10.07 -4.05
N TYR A 18 -3.68 -10.54 -4.77
CA TYR A 18 -2.55 -9.72 -5.20
C TYR A 18 -2.98 -8.68 -6.24
N GLU A 19 -3.76 -9.11 -7.23
CA GLU A 19 -4.27 -8.25 -8.30
C GLU A 19 -5.14 -7.13 -7.73
N TYR A 20 -6.10 -7.49 -6.87
CA TYR A 20 -6.94 -6.52 -6.17
C TYR A 20 -6.11 -5.52 -5.34
N TYR A 21 -5.09 -5.99 -4.63
CA TYR A 21 -4.23 -5.10 -3.86
C TYR A 21 -3.43 -4.15 -4.75
N LEU A 22 -2.91 -4.62 -5.89
CA LEU A 22 -2.21 -3.78 -6.87
C LEU A 22 -3.15 -2.72 -7.47
N GLU A 23 -4.39 -3.06 -7.79
CA GLU A 23 -5.38 -2.08 -8.25
C GLU A 23 -5.59 -0.96 -7.22
N LYS A 24 -5.72 -1.31 -5.94
CA LYS A 24 -5.82 -0.31 -4.87
C LYS A 24 -4.54 0.51 -4.71
N LEU A 25 -3.39 -0.15 -4.82
CA LEU A 25 -2.09 0.50 -4.72
C LEU A 25 -1.88 1.56 -5.82
N LEU A 26 -2.43 1.34 -7.02
CA LEU A 26 -2.37 2.30 -8.13
C LEU A 26 -3.28 3.52 -7.92
N ILE A 27 -4.36 3.38 -7.16
CA ILE A 27 -5.32 4.45 -6.88
C ILE A 27 -4.87 5.31 -5.69
N ALA A 28 -4.25 4.69 -4.68
CA ALA A 28 -3.84 5.34 -3.43
C ALA A 28 -3.01 6.64 -3.60
N PRO A 29 -2.02 6.73 -4.52
CA PRO A 29 -1.31 7.98 -4.80
C PRO A 29 -2.22 9.18 -5.10
N LYS A 30 -3.29 8.94 -5.86
CA LYS A 30 -4.25 9.97 -6.28
C LYS A 30 -5.17 10.38 -5.14
N GLU A 31 -5.63 9.43 -4.34
CA GLU A 31 -6.57 9.69 -3.24
C GLU A 31 -5.90 10.32 -2.01
N TYR A 32 -4.66 9.90 -1.70
CA TYR A 32 -3.98 10.30 -0.47
C TYR A 32 -2.83 11.28 -0.70
N GLY A 33 -2.57 11.68 -1.94
CA GLY A 33 -1.51 12.61 -2.28
C GLY A 33 -0.14 12.07 -1.86
N CYS A 34 0.20 10.86 -2.29
CA CYS A 34 1.51 10.25 -2.06
C CYS A 34 2.10 9.71 -3.37
N GLN A 35 3.37 9.35 -3.36
CA GLN A 35 4.03 8.72 -4.50
C GLN A 35 4.64 7.39 -4.05
N ILE A 36 4.30 6.31 -4.74
CA ILE A 36 4.83 4.97 -4.47
C ILE A 36 5.99 4.73 -5.43
N HIS A 37 7.18 4.50 -4.88
CA HIS A 37 8.42 4.31 -5.63
C HIS A 37 8.72 2.84 -5.87
N ALA A 38 8.46 1.99 -4.87
CA ALA A 38 8.65 0.55 -4.98
C ALA A 38 7.70 -0.20 -4.03
N TYR A 39 7.38 -1.43 -4.40
CA TYR A 39 6.59 -2.34 -3.57
C TYR A 39 7.07 -3.78 -3.70
N VAL A 40 6.84 -4.57 -2.64
CA VAL A 40 6.98 -6.03 -2.66
C VAL A 40 5.77 -6.63 -1.96
N LEU A 41 5.09 -7.56 -2.64
CA LEU A 41 3.96 -8.30 -2.09
C LEU A 41 4.41 -9.73 -1.76
N MET A 42 4.30 -10.09 -0.49
CA MET A 42 4.53 -11.45 -0.01
C MET A 42 3.29 -11.96 0.69
N LYS A 43 3.10 -13.29 0.72
CA LYS A 43 1.89 -13.96 1.23
C LYS A 43 1.34 -13.38 2.53
N ASN A 44 2.20 -13.00 3.48
CA ASN A 44 1.81 -12.46 4.79
C ASN A 44 2.37 -11.07 5.10
N HIS A 45 3.01 -10.37 4.16
CA HIS A 45 3.51 -9.01 4.40
C HIS A 45 3.76 -8.23 3.12
N VAL A 46 3.75 -6.90 3.25
CA VAL A 46 3.90 -5.94 2.16
C VAL A 46 4.98 -4.94 2.55
N HIS A 47 5.91 -4.67 1.64
CA HIS A 47 6.87 -3.58 1.77
C HIS A 47 6.47 -2.48 0.81
N LEU A 48 6.36 -1.25 1.30
CA LEU A 48 6.11 -0.07 0.48
C LEU A 48 7.21 0.96 0.72
N PHE A 49 7.85 1.39 -0.37
CA PHE A 49 8.71 2.56 -0.37
C PHE A 49 7.97 3.69 -1.08
N LEU A 50 7.62 4.72 -0.32
CA LEU A 50 6.77 5.81 -0.79
C LEU A 50 7.18 7.13 -0.14
N THR A 51 6.84 8.23 -0.79
CA THR A 51 6.96 9.59 -0.27
C THR A 51 5.58 10.21 -0.11
N GLN A 52 5.33 10.86 1.02
CA GLN A 52 4.13 11.65 1.20
C GLN A 52 4.23 12.93 0.35
N GLY A 53 3.17 13.27 -0.39
CA GLY A 53 3.07 14.53 -1.11
C GLY A 53 2.90 15.73 -0.18
N PRO A 54 2.95 16.95 -0.72
CA PRO A 54 2.87 18.17 0.08
C PRO A 54 1.58 18.18 0.93
N LYS A 55 1.73 18.41 2.24
CA LYS A 55 0.58 18.62 3.13
C LYS A 55 -0.12 19.91 2.72
N ILE A 56 -1.32 19.82 2.17
CA ILE A 56 -2.22 20.97 2.10
C ILE A 56 -2.77 21.19 3.50
N VAL A 57 -2.13 22.09 4.26
CA VAL A 57 -2.65 22.54 5.55
C VAL A 57 -3.75 23.55 5.24
N SER A 58 -5.00 23.13 5.36
CA SER A 58 -6.13 24.07 5.37
C SER A 58 -6.09 24.82 6.69
N VAL A 59 -5.57 26.05 6.66
CA VAL A 59 -5.64 26.98 7.78
C VAL A 59 -7.09 27.46 7.86
N LYS A 60 -7.80 27.06 8.91
CA LYS A 60 -9.08 27.67 9.29
C LYS A 60 -8.84 29.02 9.95
#